data_AF-A0A2P4SAJ7-F1
#
_entry.id   AF-A0A2P4SAJ7-F1
#
_cell.length_a   1.000
_cell.length_b   1.000
_cell.length_c   1.000
_cell.angle_alpha   90.00
_cell.angle_beta   90.00
_cell.angle_gamma   90.00
#
_symmetry.space_group_name_H-M   'P 1'
#
loop_
_entity.id
_entity.type
_entity.pdbx_description
1 polymer ?
#
loop_
_entity_poly.entity_id
_entity_poly.type
_entity_poly.pdbx_seq_one_letter_code
_entity_poly.pdbx_strand_id
1 'polypeptide(L)'
;SELALMYNDSSVLENHHLAVGFKLLQEENCDIFQNLTKKQRQSLRKMVIDIVLATDMSKHMNLLADLKTMVETKKVTSSGVLLLDNYSDRIQVLQNMVHCADLSNPTKPLHLYRQWTDRIMEEFFRQGDRERERGMEISPMCDKHNASVEKSQVIDLVFLGKEYPEPFFIF
;
A
#
# COMPACT_ATOMS: atom_id res chain seq x y z
N SER A 1 12.41 10.94 14.65
CA SER A 1 12.89 11.29 13.29
C SER A 1 12.31 12.63 12.91
N GLU A 2 13.03 13.50 12.18
CA GLU A 2 12.50 14.78 11.68
C GLU A 2 11.20 14.60 10.87
N LEU A 3 11.12 13.55 10.06
CA LEU A 3 9.90 13.23 9.30
C LEU A 3 8.70 12.93 10.21
N ALA A 4 8.92 12.20 11.30
CA ALA A 4 7.87 11.84 12.25
C ALA A 4 7.32 13.08 12.97
N LEU A 5 8.20 14.01 13.35
CA LEU A 5 7.81 15.32 13.89
C LEU A 5 7.04 16.15 12.86
N MET A 6 7.52 16.22 11.62
CA MET A 6 6.87 16.98 10.54
C MET A 6 5.45 16.48 10.23
N TYR A 7 5.22 15.17 10.31
CA TYR A 7 3.92 14.56 10.00
C TYR A 7 3.13 14.12 11.24
N ASN A 8 3.53 14.55 12.44
CA ASN A 8 2.84 14.26 13.71
C ASN A 8 2.51 12.77 13.88
N ASP A 9 3.51 11.91 13.62
CA ASP A 9 3.44 10.44 13.73
C ASP A 9 2.32 9.77 12.90
N SER A 10 1.73 10.49 11.93
CA SER A 10 0.58 10.02 11.15
C SER A 10 0.99 9.78 9.69
N SER A 11 0.97 8.52 9.25
CA SER A 11 1.29 8.08 7.88
C SER A 11 2.56 8.77 7.35
N VAL A 12 3.64 8.65 8.13
CA VAL A 12 4.85 9.46 8.02
C VAL A 12 5.52 9.30 6.65
N LEU A 13 5.66 8.06 6.19
CA LEU A 13 6.31 7.76 4.92
C LEU A 13 5.40 8.08 3.73
N GLU A 14 4.10 7.78 3.83
CA GLU A 14 3.13 8.02 2.76
C GLU A 14 2.96 9.52 2.48
N ASN A 15 2.91 10.34 3.53
CA ASN A 15 2.93 11.81 3.40
C ASN A 15 4.24 12.29 2.77
N HIS A 16 5.37 11.68 3.13
CA HIS A 16 6.66 12.03 2.54
C HIS A 16 6.71 11.68 1.03
N HIS A 17 6.23 10.49 0.65
CA HIS A 17 6.15 10.05 -0.74
C HIS A 17 5.34 11.02 -1.60
N LEU A 18 4.18 11.45 -1.09
CA LEU A 18 3.35 12.47 -1.74
C LEU A 18 4.09 13.81 -1.87
N ALA A 19 4.70 14.30 -0.80
CA ALA A 19 5.41 15.58 -0.79
C ALA A 19 6.54 15.60 -1.82
N VAL A 20 7.37 14.55 -1.85
CA VAL A 20 8.48 14.42 -2.81
C VAL A 20 7.95 14.31 -4.24
N GLY A 21 6.98 13.41 -4.49
CA GLY A 21 6.43 13.21 -5.83
C GLY A 21 5.83 14.47 -6.43
N PHE A 22 5.06 15.23 -5.66
CA PHE A 22 4.49 16.51 -6.13
C PHE A 22 5.51 17.64 -6.23
N LYS A 23 6.59 17.61 -5.43
CA LYS A 23 7.68 18.58 -5.53
C LYS A 23 8.47 18.39 -6.83
N LEU A 24 8.73 17.14 -7.23
CA LEU A 24 9.47 16.84 -8.47
C LEU A 24 8.80 17.39 -9.74
N LEU A 25 7.48 17.57 -9.73
CA LEU A 25 6.75 18.19 -10.83
C LEU A 25 7.06 19.68 -11.02
N GLN A 26 7.69 20.33 -10.04
CA GLN A 26 8.09 21.73 -10.09
C GLN A 26 9.50 21.93 -10.66
N GLU A 27 10.24 20.85 -10.85
CA GLU A 27 11.54 20.88 -11.51
C GLU A 27 11.39 21.21 -13.00
N GLU A 28 12.47 21.71 -13.60
CA GLU A 28 12.48 22.11 -15.01
C GLU A 28 12.08 20.94 -15.93
N ASN A 29 11.10 21.18 -16.81
CA ASN A 29 10.58 20.19 -17.77
C ASN A 29 9.96 18.91 -17.15
N CYS A 30 9.59 18.92 -15.87
CA CYS A 30 9.03 17.76 -15.17
C CYS A 30 7.50 17.81 -14.98
N ASP A 31 6.82 18.91 -15.31
CA ASP A 31 5.36 19.03 -15.12
C ASP A 31 4.58 18.24 -16.19
N ILE A 32 4.45 16.92 -15.96
CA ILE A 32 3.65 16.02 -16.81
C ILE A 32 2.15 16.36 -16.81
N PHE A 33 1.69 17.26 -15.93
CA PHE A 33 0.30 17.69 -15.82
C PHE A 33 0.06 19.12 -16.32
N GLN A 34 1.04 19.73 -17.01
CA GLN A 34 0.96 21.13 -17.47
C GLN A 34 -0.27 21.43 -18.36
N ASN A 35 -0.73 20.43 -19.13
CA ASN A 35 -1.86 20.57 -20.06
C ASN A 35 -3.23 20.30 -19.40
N LEU A 36 -3.26 19.93 -18.11
CA LEU A 36 -4.51 19.73 -17.40
C LEU A 36 -5.09 21.07 -16.94
N THR A 37 -6.41 21.21 -17.05
CA THR A 37 -7.12 22.35 -16.46
C THR A 37 -6.93 22.38 -14.95
N LYS A 38 -7.07 23.56 -14.33
CA LYS A 38 -6.98 23.73 -12.87
C LYS A 38 -7.88 22.75 -12.10
N LYS A 39 -9.11 22.54 -12.59
CA LYS A 39 -10.08 21.60 -12.00
C LYS A 39 -9.61 20.15 -12.08
N GLN A 40 -9.04 19.74 -13.22
CA GLN A 40 -8.47 18.40 -13.38
C GLN A 40 -7.26 18.19 -12.46
N ARG A 41 -6.36 19.18 -12.34
CA ARG A 41 -5.19 19.09 -11.43
C ARG A 41 -5.61 18.97 -9.97
N GLN A 42 -6.63 19.73 -9.55
CA GLN A 42 -7.19 19.62 -8.20
C GLN A 42 -7.80 18.24 -7.94
N SER A 43 -8.58 17.71 -8.89
CA SER A 43 -9.18 16.38 -8.78
C SER A 43 -8.11 15.28 -8.74
N LEU A 44 -7.12 15.34 -9.63
CA LEU A 44 -6.01 14.40 -9.69
C LEU A 44 -5.21 14.42 -8.38
N ARG A 45 -4.84 15.61 -7.90
CA ARG A 45 -4.11 15.76 -6.66
C ARG A 45 -4.86 15.12 -5.49
N LYS A 46 -6.17 15.37 -5.38
CA LYS A 46 -6.98 14.76 -4.34
C LYS A 46 -7.00 13.23 -4.45
N MET A 47 -7.24 12.67 -5.63
CA MET A 47 -7.27 11.22 -5.82
C MET A 47 -5.94 10.55 -5.50
N VAL A 48 -4.82 11.13 -5.95
CA VAL A 48 -3.47 10.60 -5.68
C VAL A 48 -3.18 10.62 -4.18
N ILE A 49 -3.54 11.70 -3.47
CA ILE A 49 -3.38 11.77 -2.01
C ILE A 49 -4.22 10.69 -1.32
N ASP A 50 -5.50 10.58 -1.67
CA ASP A 50 -6.42 9.59 -1.09
C ASP A 50 -5.88 8.15 -1.31
N ILE A 51 -5.30 7.87 -2.49
CA ILE A 51 -4.76 6.55 -2.86
C ILE A 51 -3.45 6.24 -2.13
N VAL A 52 -2.47 7.16 -2.13
CA VAL A 52 -1.15 6.88 -1.51
C VAL A 52 -1.26 6.79 0.01
N LEU A 53 -2.12 7.59 0.65
CA LEU A 53 -2.35 7.44 2.09
C LEU A 53 -3.01 6.11 2.47
N ALA A 54 -3.69 5.45 1.51
CA ALA A 54 -4.30 4.15 1.73
C ALA A 54 -3.28 3.00 1.69
N THR A 55 -2.04 3.21 1.23
CA THR A 55 -0.99 2.17 1.27
C THR A 55 -0.36 2.03 2.66
N ASP A 56 -0.68 2.92 3.60
CA ASP A 56 -0.29 2.78 5.00
C ASP A 56 -0.93 1.50 5.59
N MET A 57 -0.08 0.53 5.95
CA MET A 57 -0.52 -0.78 6.46
C MET A 57 -1.33 -0.69 7.76
N SER A 58 -1.25 0.41 8.52
CA SER A 58 -2.14 0.65 9.67
C SER A 58 -3.61 0.82 9.27
N LYS A 59 -3.90 1.12 8.00
CA LYS A 59 -5.25 1.28 7.43
C LYS A 59 -5.81 -0.01 6.84
N HIS A 60 -5.00 -1.05 6.69
CA HIS A 60 -5.36 -2.28 5.97
C HIS A 60 -6.70 -2.88 6.43
N MET A 61 -6.90 -3.02 7.75
CA MET A 61 -8.12 -3.61 8.31
C MET A 61 -9.38 -2.79 7.99
N ASN A 62 -9.26 -1.46 7.99
CA ASN A 62 -10.39 -0.58 7.65
C ASN A 62 -10.71 -0.69 6.16
N LEU A 63 -9.70 -0.65 5.29
CA LEU A 63 -9.88 -0.81 3.84
C LEU A 63 -10.55 -2.15 3.50
N LEU A 64 -10.14 -3.22 4.17
CA LEU A 64 -10.72 -4.55 4.01
C LEU A 64 -12.17 -4.61 4.50
N ALA A 65 -12.47 -4.02 5.67
CA ALA A 65 -13.84 -3.95 6.19
C ALA A 65 -14.76 -3.19 5.23
N ASP A 66 -14.30 -2.03 4.74
CA ASP A 66 -15.05 -1.22 3.79
C ASP A 66 -15.26 -1.98 2.47
N LEU A 67 -14.24 -2.69 1.98
CA LEU A 67 -14.34 -3.52 0.77
C LEU A 67 -15.34 -4.67 0.96
N LYS A 68 -15.36 -5.33 2.12
CA LYS A 68 -16.35 -6.38 2.43
C LYS A 68 -17.77 -5.83 2.41
N THR A 69 -18.01 -4.69 3.07
CA THR A 69 -19.32 -4.02 3.04
C THR A 69 -19.72 -3.61 1.63
N MET A 70 -18.78 -3.13 0.81
CA MET A 70 -19.04 -2.81 -0.60
C MET A 70 -19.43 -4.05 -1.41
N VAL A 71 -18.76 -5.20 -1.19
CA VAL A 71 -19.09 -6.46 -1.88
C VAL A 71 -20.49 -6.96 -1.50
N GLU A 72 -20.91 -6.78 -0.25
CA GLU A 72 -22.24 -7.16 0.24
C GLU A 72 -23.35 -6.25 -0.31
N THR A 73 -23.06 -4.97 -0.51
CA THR A 73 -24.04 -3.95 -0.94
C THR A 73 -23.98 -3.65 -2.44
N LYS A 74 -23.12 -4.35 -3.19
CA LYS A 74 -22.84 -4.06 -4.61
C LYS A 74 -24.11 -4.12 -5.46
N LYS A 75 -24.31 -3.09 -6.28
CA LYS A 75 -25.25 -3.12 -7.39
C LYS A 75 -24.50 -3.45 -8.65
N VAL A 76 -24.91 -4.52 -9.31
CA VAL A 76 -24.32 -4.97 -10.58
C VAL A 76 -25.34 -4.75 -11.67
N THR A 77 -24.89 -4.19 -12.79
CA THR A 77 -25.71 -4.10 -14.01
C THR A 77 -26.03 -5.49 -14.55
N SER A 78 -27.00 -5.58 -15.46
CA SER A 78 -27.34 -6.84 -16.16
C SER A 78 -26.17 -7.43 -16.95
N SER A 79 -25.13 -6.63 -17.28
CA SER A 79 -23.91 -7.07 -17.95
C SER A 79 -22.77 -7.47 -17.02
N GLY A 80 -22.99 -7.49 -15.70
CA GLY A 80 -21.95 -7.89 -14.73
C GLY A 80 -21.02 -6.75 -14.29
N VAL A 81 -21.27 -5.50 -14.74
CA VAL A 81 -20.43 -4.34 -14.37
C VAL A 81 -20.89 -3.74 -13.04
N LEU A 82 -19.94 -3.50 -12.14
CA LEU A 82 -20.14 -2.80 -10.86
C LEU A 82 -20.59 -1.35 -11.09
N LEU A 83 -21.66 -0.95 -10.42
CA LEU A 83 -22.14 0.43 -10.40
C LEU A 83 -21.45 1.19 -9.25
N LEU A 84 -20.68 2.22 -9.60
CA LEU A 84 -19.98 3.10 -8.68
C LEU A 84 -20.43 4.55 -8.92
N ASP A 85 -21.57 4.89 -8.31
CA ASP A 85 -22.34 6.09 -8.66
C ASP A 85 -21.67 7.37 -8.16
N ASN A 86 -21.02 7.31 -6.99
CA ASN A 86 -20.46 8.48 -6.33
C ASN A 86 -18.92 8.43 -6.26
N TYR A 87 -18.31 9.56 -5.88
CA TYR A 87 -16.85 9.65 -5.75
C TYR A 87 -16.30 8.71 -4.66
N SER A 88 -17.02 8.56 -3.55
CA SER A 88 -16.62 7.72 -2.42
C SER A 88 -16.47 6.26 -2.83
N ASP A 89 -17.45 5.73 -3.57
CA ASP A 89 -17.39 4.34 -4.05
C ASP A 89 -16.19 4.15 -5.00
N ARG A 90 -15.99 5.09 -5.93
CA ARG A 90 -14.89 5.03 -6.89
C ARG A 90 -13.53 5.12 -6.22
N ILE A 91 -13.34 6.05 -5.27
CA ILE A 91 -12.05 6.23 -4.62
C ILE A 91 -11.73 5.04 -3.70
N GLN A 92 -12.72 4.48 -3.02
CA GLN A 92 -12.55 3.30 -2.18
C GLN A 92 -12.11 2.07 -3.00
N VAL A 93 -12.66 1.88 -4.20
CA VAL A 93 -12.20 0.83 -5.13
C VAL A 93 -10.77 1.09 -5.58
N LEU A 94 -10.42 2.33 -5.94
CA LEU A 94 -9.06 2.67 -6.38
C LEU A 94 -8.02 2.52 -5.26
N GLN A 95 -8.36 2.90 -4.03
CA GLN A 95 -7.53 2.69 -2.84
C GLN A 95 -7.24 1.20 -2.64
N ASN A 96 -8.29 0.37 -2.61
CA ASN A 96 -8.14 -1.09 -2.48
C ASN A 96 -7.37 -1.70 -3.66
N MET A 97 -7.57 -1.20 -4.88
CA MET A 97 -6.86 -1.69 -6.07
C MET A 97 -5.34 -1.47 -5.95
N VAL A 98 -4.91 -0.27 -5.55
CA VAL A 98 -3.49 0.03 -5.37
C VAL A 98 -2.92 -0.71 -4.16
N HIS A 99 -3.69 -0.82 -3.07
CA HIS A 99 -3.29 -1.60 -1.89
C HIS A 99 -3.07 -3.09 -2.21
N CYS A 100 -3.98 -3.70 -2.97
CA CYS A 100 -3.82 -5.07 -3.46
C CYS A 100 -2.63 -5.20 -4.39
N ALA A 101 -2.34 -4.18 -5.21
CA ALA A 101 -1.15 -4.18 -6.07
C ALA A 101 0.15 -4.17 -5.24
N ASP A 102 0.19 -3.38 -4.17
CA ASP A 102 1.33 -3.29 -3.24
C ASP A 102 1.56 -4.63 -2.52
N LEU A 103 0.46 -5.32 -2.16
CA LEU A 103 0.48 -6.62 -1.48
C LEU A 103 0.49 -7.81 -2.44
N SER A 104 0.72 -7.60 -3.74
CA SER A 104 0.56 -8.64 -4.76
C SER A 104 1.73 -9.63 -4.87
N ASN A 105 2.81 -9.46 -4.12
CA ASN A 105 4.01 -10.31 -4.25
C ASN A 105 3.71 -11.81 -4.12
N PRO A 106 2.92 -12.27 -3.13
CA PRO A 106 2.61 -13.70 -2.96
C PRO A 106 1.66 -14.27 -4.01
N THR A 107 0.99 -13.43 -4.82
CA THR A 107 0.11 -13.90 -5.90
C THR A 107 0.86 -14.15 -7.21
N LYS A 108 2.14 -13.75 -7.29
CA LYS A 108 2.97 -13.96 -8.48
C LYS A 108 3.50 -15.39 -8.54
N PRO A 109 3.91 -15.87 -9.74
CA PRO A 109 4.62 -17.13 -9.87
C PRO A 109 5.77 -17.27 -8.86
N LEU A 110 5.93 -18.46 -8.28
CA LEU A 110 6.81 -18.71 -7.14
C LEU A 110 8.25 -18.19 -7.32
N HIS A 111 8.79 -18.26 -8.54
CA HIS A 111 10.14 -17.76 -8.82
C HIS A 111 10.27 -16.23 -8.72
N LEU A 112 9.19 -15.48 -8.94
CA LEU A 112 9.14 -14.03 -8.71
C LEU A 112 8.88 -13.73 -7.23
N TYR A 113 7.92 -14.43 -6.62
CA TYR A 113 7.61 -14.24 -5.20
C TYR A 113 8.85 -14.42 -4.32
N ARG A 114 9.65 -15.47 -4.56
CA ARG A 114 10.92 -15.70 -3.84
C ARG A 114 11.87 -14.51 -3.91
N GLN A 115 12.07 -13.93 -5.10
CA GLN A 115 12.93 -12.76 -5.26
C GLN A 115 12.43 -11.55 -4.47
N TRP A 116 11.11 -11.34 -4.41
CA TRP A 116 10.53 -10.28 -3.59
C TRP A 116 10.68 -10.55 -2.10
N THR A 117 10.53 -11.80 -1.66
CA THR A 117 10.79 -12.16 -0.26
C THR A 117 12.24 -11.93 0.13
N ASP A 118 13.20 -12.35 -0.71
CA ASP A 118 14.61 -12.15 -0.40
C ASP A 118 14.94 -10.66 -0.21
N ARG A 119 14.36 -9.80 -1.06
CA ARG A 119 14.53 -8.33 -1.00
C ARG A 119 13.92 -7.71 0.27
N ILE A 120 12.69 -8.08 0.62
CA ILE A 120 12.04 -7.50 1.82
C ILE A 120 12.72 -7.99 3.10
N MET A 121 13.16 -9.26 3.16
CA MET A 121 13.91 -9.76 4.30
C MET A 121 15.28 -9.09 4.42
N GLU A 122 15.97 -8.84 3.31
CA GLU A 122 17.21 -8.06 3.32
C GLU A 122 16.99 -6.65 3.88
N GLU A 123 15.90 -5.98 3.50
CA GLU A 123 15.54 -4.67 4.03
C GLU A 123 15.25 -4.69 5.54
N PHE A 124 14.45 -5.66 6.01
CA PHE A 124 14.14 -5.84 7.43
C PHE A 124 15.40 -6.12 8.26
N PHE A 125 16.31 -6.96 7.76
CA PHE A 125 17.56 -7.24 8.46
C PHE A 125 18.47 -6.01 8.55
N ARG A 126 18.51 -5.18 7.50
CA ARG A 126 19.22 -3.89 7.54
C ARG A 126 18.59 -2.94 8.55
N GLN A 127 17.26 -2.95 8.71
CA GLN A 127 16.60 -2.19 9.78
C GLN A 127 17.01 -2.71 11.16
N GLY A 128 16.96 -4.03 11.39
CA GLY A 128 17.34 -4.63 12.67
C GLY A 128 18.80 -4.39 13.05
N ASP A 129 19.70 -4.37 12.06
CA ASP A 129 21.11 -3.99 12.28
C ASP A 129 21.21 -2.52 12.77
N ARG A 130 20.47 -1.58 12.16
CA ARG A 130 20.44 -0.17 12.60
C ARG A 130 19.80 0.00 13.98
N GLU A 131 18.78 -0.77 14.31
CA GLU A 131 18.14 -0.79 15.63
C GLU A 131 19.14 -1.26 16.69
N ARG A 132 19.87 -2.34 16.41
CA ARG A 132 20.93 -2.88 17.28
C ARG A 132 22.06 -1.87 17.50
N GLU A 133 22.54 -1.23 16.43
CA GLU A 133 23.59 -0.19 16.51
C GLU A 133 23.17 1.00 17.39
N ARG A 134 21.88 1.31 17.43
CA ARG A 134 21.30 2.38 18.23
C ARG A 134 20.90 1.95 19.64
N GLY A 135 21.11 0.69 20.01
CA GLY A 135 20.70 0.14 21.30
C GLY A 135 19.18 0.08 21.48
N MET A 136 18.42 0.00 20.39
CA MET A 136 16.96 -0.14 20.41
C MET A 136 16.58 -1.62 20.48
N GLU A 137 15.36 -1.90 20.97
CA GLU A 137 14.76 -3.21 20.80
C GLU A 137 14.59 -3.50 19.30
N ILE A 138 15.02 -4.68 18.85
CA ILE A 138 14.93 -5.06 17.43
C ILE A 138 13.47 -5.37 17.12
N SER A 139 12.95 -4.74 16.08
CA SER A 139 11.58 -4.92 15.62
C SER A 139 11.29 -6.38 15.24
N PRO A 140 10.04 -6.84 15.40
CA PRO A 140 9.64 -8.17 14.92
C PRO A 140 10.10 -8.38 13.46
N MET A 141 10.57 -9.59 13.15
CA MET A 141 11.01 -10.00 11.80
C MET A 141 12.34 -9.37 11.33
N CYS A 142 12.89 -8.39 12.06
CA CYS A 142 14.11 -7.68 11.67
C CYS A 142 15.41 -8.30 12.19
N ASP A 143 15.35 -9.31 13.07
CA ASP A 143 16.55 -9.99 13.58
C ASP A 143 16.97 -11.17 12.72
N LYS A 144 18.02 -11.00 11.91
CA LYS A 144 18.61 -12.08 11.08
C LYS A 144 19.13 -13.28 11.85
N HIS A 145 19.39 -13.14 13.17
CA HIS A 145 19.91 -14.23 14.00
C HIS A 145 18.80 -15.08 14.65
N ASN A 146 17.55 -14.59 14.65
CA ASN A 146 16.40 -15.25 15.27
C ASN A 146 15.20 -15.41 14.31
N ALA A 147 15.26 -14.81 13.11
CA ALA A 147 14.20 -14.92 12.11
C ALA A 147 14.26 -16.28 11.39
N SER A 148 13.16 -17.04 11.48
CA SER A 148 12.91 -18.15 10.56
C SER A 148 12.13 -17.63 9.35
N VAL A 149 12.84 -17.39 8.23
CA VAL A 149 12.28 -16.89 6.96
C VAL A 149 11.04 -17.70 6.53
N GLU A 150 11.07 -19.01 6.75
CA GLU A 150 9.97 -19.92 6.40
C GLU A 150 8.69 -19.69 7.24
N LYS A 151 8.81 -19.35 8.53
CA LYS A 151 7.63 -19.01 9.36
C LYS A 151 7.16 -17.58 9.10
N SER A 152 8.08 -16.69 8.75
CA SER A 152 7.80 -15.31 8.36
C SER A 152 6.99 -15.22 7.06
N GLN A 153 7.30 -16.05 6.05
CA GLN A 153 6.51 -16.15 4.82
C GLN A 153 5.10 -16.71 5.05
N VAL A 154 4.95 -17.66 5.99
CA VAL A 154 3.63 -18.15 6.40
C VAL A 154 2.82 -17.02 7.05
N ILE A 155 3.45 -16.07 7.75
CA ILE A 155 2.73 -14.91 8.33
C ILE A 155 2.21 -13.99 7.22
N ASP A 156 3.01 -13.66 6.20
CA ASP A 156 2.57 -12.84 5.06
C ASP A 156 1.46 -13.53 4.23
N LEU A 157 1.62 -14.83 3.95
CA LEU A 157 0.60 -15.63 3.27
C LEU A 157 -0.66 -15.84 4.12
N VAL A 158 -0.56 -15.88 5.46
CA VAL A 158 -1.72 -16.01 6.35
C VAL A 158 -2.45 -14.68 6.51
N PHE A 159 -1.74 -13.55 6.56
CA PHE A 159 -2.35 -12.22 6.60
C PHE A 159 -3.13 -11.93 5.32
N LEU A 160 -2.56 -12.22 4.15
CA LEU A 160 -3.23 -11.97 2.86
C LEU A 160 -4.20 -13.09 2.46
N GLY A 161 -3.85 -14.35 2.74
CA GLY A 161 -4.61 -15.53 2.30
C GLY A 161 -5.86 -15.86 3.12
N LYS A 162 -5.96 -15.42 4.39
CA LYS A 162 -7.17 -15.65 5.20
C LYS A 162 -8.18 -14.52 5.14
N GLU A 163 -7.80 -13.35 4.65
CA GLU A 163 -8.60 -12.13 4.78
C GLU A 163 -9.29 -11.67 3.50
N TYR A 164 -8.71 -11.98 2.33
CA TYR A 164 -9.35 -11.73 1.04
C TYR A 164 -10.22 -12.93 0.62
N PRO A 165 -11.50 -12.71 0.26
CA PRO A 165 -12.36 -13.79 -0.21
C PRO A 165 -11.80 -14.39 -1.51
N GLU A 166 -11.89 -15.72 -1.63
CA GLU A 166 -11.55 -16.59 -2.78
C GLU A 166 -11.62 -15.95 -4.20
N PRO A 167 -12.61 -15.12 -4.58
CA PRO A 167 -12.64 -14.50 -5.92
C PRO A 167 -11.45 -13.59 -6.29
N PHE A 168 -10.57 -13.20 -5.37
CA PHE A 168 -9.37 -12.43 -5.70
C PHE A 168 -8.13 -13.28 -6.07
N PHE A 169 -8.20 -14.61 -5.93
CA PHE A 169 -7.12 -15.53 -6.29
C PHE A 169 -7.16 -16.05 -7.73
N ILE A 170 -8.01 -15.46 -8.58
CA ILE A 170 -8.06 -15.78 -10.01
C ILE A 170 -7.41 -14.63 -10.81
N PHE A 171 -6.10 -14.51 -10.71
CA PHE A 171 -5.19 -14.02 -11.77
C PHE A 171 -3.77 -14.52 -11.52
#